data_AF-A0A0Q5ZTK3-F1
#
_entry.id   AF-A0A0Q5ZTK3-F1
#
_cell.length_a   1.000
_cell.length_b   1.000
_cell.length_c   1.000
_cell.angle_alpha   90.00
_cell.angle_beta   90.00
_cell.angle_gamma   90.00
#
_symmetry.space_group_name_H-M   'P 1'
#
loop_
_entity.id
_entity.type
_entity.pdbx_description
1 polymer ?
#
loop_
_entity_poly.entity_id
_entity_poly.type
_entity_poly.pdbx_seq_one_letter_code
_entity_poly.pdbx_strand_id
1 'polypeptide(L)'
;MLLRGPGICFAMLLLVTQVALPVHAQDVPGIEICTVEKTMERRTSCLQSNVDFLQKTITKLNLDHQQKLDAAGRQIDALKTSLAGMQKTLADLQAAQAKFADDLKKKQDAAPAKDGK
;
A
#
# COMPACT_ATOMS: atom_id res chain seq x y z
N MET A 1 28.43 -15.41 -17.23
CA MET A 1 28.78 -14.07 -16.70
C MET A 1 27.47 -13.30 -16.50
N LEU A 2 27.41 -12.39 -15.51
CA LEU A 2 26.21 -11.76 -14.91
C LEU A 2 25.47 -12.69 -13.94
N LEU A 3 25.54 -12.51 -12.62
CA LEU A 3 24.96 -11.36 -11.94
C LEU A 3 25.65 -11.14 -10.57
N ARG A 4 26.83 -10.53 -10.57
CA ARG A 4 27.66 -10.33 -9.36
C ARG A 4 27.94 -8.84 -9.12
N GLY A 5 26.87 -8.03 -9.19
CA GLY A 5 26.94 -6.60 -8.89
C GLY A 5 26.78 -6.34 -7.39
N PRO A 6 27.56 -5.44 -6.77
CA PRO A 6 27.46 -5.16 -5.33
C PRO A 6 26.07 -4.68 -4.92
N GLY A 7 25.33 -4.02 -5.81
CA GLY A 7 23.95 -3.58 -5.56
C GLY A 7 22.94 -4.71 -5.32
N ILE A 8 23.18 -5.90 -5.88
CA ILE A 8 22.29 -7.06 -5.68
C ILE A 8 22.55 -7.70 -4.32
N CYS A 9 23.81 -7.74 -3.88
CA CYS A 9 24.14 -8.11 -2.50
C CYS A 9 23.52 -7.15 -1.49
N PHE A 10 23.58 -5.84 -1.73
CA PHE A 10 22.96 -4.85 -0.85
C PHE A 10 21.44 -4.95 -0.81
N ALA A 11 20.78 -5.17 -1.95
CA ALA A 11 19.34 -5.38 -2.01
C ALA A 11 18.90 -6.65 -1.27
N MET A 12 19.64 -7.75 -1.43
CA MET A 12 19.38 -9.00 -0.67
C MET A 12 19.62 -8.82 0.83
N LEU A 13 20.67 -8.09 1.24
CA LEU A 13 20.95 -7.84 2.65
C LEU A 13 19.85 -7.00 3.33
N LEU A 14 19.32 -5.99 2.64
CA LEU A 14 18.20 -5.18 3.11
C LEU A 14 16.90 -5.97 3.23
N LEU A 15 16.66 -6.92 2.33
CA LEU A 15 15.48 -7.78 2.38
C LEU A 15 15.55 -8.77 3.54
N VAL A 16 16.75 -9.29 3.86
CA VAL A 16 16.96 -10.24 4.96
C VAL A 16 16.83 -9.56 6.34
N THR A 17 17.29 -8.32 6.49
CA THR A 17 17.15 -7.58 7.76
C THR A 17 15.70 -7.18 8.06
N GLN A 18 14.82 -7.09 7.06
CA GLN A 18 13.39 -6.86 7.24
C GLN A 18 12.60 -8.11 7.63
N VAL A 19 13.15 -9.31 7.42
CA VAL A 19 12.49 -10.59 7.72
C VAL A 19 12.87 -11.14 9.11
N ALA A 20 13.88 -10.56 9.76
CA ALA A 20 14.23 -10.87 11.16
C ALA A 20 13.23 -10.27 12.14
N LEU A 21 11.94 -10.55 11.95
CA LEU A 21 10.92 -10.37 12.98
C LEU A 21 11.19 -11.40 14.09
N PRO A 22 11.10 -11.02 15.37
CA PRO A 22 11.14 -11.99 16.44
C PRO A 22 10.05 -13.03 16.20
N VAL A 23 10.45 -14.29 15.97
CA VAL A 23 9.53 -15.43 16.06
C VAL A 23 9.21 -15.58 17.54
N HIS A 24 8.29 -14.73 18.03
CA HIS A 24 7.49 -15.12 19.16
C HIS A 24 6.74 -16.36 18.71
N ALA A 25 6.95 -17.48 19.40
CA ALA A 25 6.04 -18.60 19.28
C ALA A 25 4.62 -18.03 19.37
N GLN A 26 3.78 -18.29 18.37
CA GLN A 26 2.38 -17.92 18.45
C GLN A 26 1.79 -18.77 19.56
N ASP A 27 1.62 -18.15 20.73
CA ASP A 27 1.03 -18.84 21.85
C ASP A 27 -0.37 -19.28 21.45
N VAL A 28 -0.63 -20.58 21.56
CA VAL A 28 -1.93 -21.17 21.24
C VAL A 28 -2.75 -21.01 22.51
N PRO A 29 -3.66 -20.02 22.60
CA PRO A 29 -4.25 -19.64 23.88
C PRO A 29 -5.00 -20.81 24.48
N GLY A 30 -4.64 -21.26 25.70
CA GLY A 30 -5.28 -22.38 26.38
C GLY A 30 -4.64 -23.75 26.13
N ILE A 31 -3.58 -23.85 25.32
CA ILE A 31 -2.81 -25.10 25.15
C ILE A 31 -2.14 -25.52 26.47
N GLU A 32 -1.72 -24.55 27.26
CA GLU A 32 -1.15 -24.69 28.60
C GLU A 32 -2.13 -25.34 29.58
N ILE A 33 -3.43 -25.08 29.41
CA ILE A 33 -4.49 -25.70 30.22
C ILE A 33 -4.76 -27.13 29.75
N CYS A 34 -4.84 -27.35 28.42
CA CYS A 34 -5.12 -28.67 27.86
C CYS A 34 -3.97 -29.67 28.06
N THR A 35 -2.73 -29.20 28.19
CA THR A 35 -1.55 -30.06 28.37
C THR A 35 -1.31 -30.50 29.82
N VAL A 36 -1.86 -29.75 30.79
CA VAL A 36 -1.81 -30.11 32.22
C VAL A 36 -2.82 -31.23 32.56
N GLU A 37 -3.83 -31.43 31.72
CA GLU A 37 -4.87 -32.45 31.91
C GLU A 37 -4.31 -33.88 31.82
N LYS A 38 -4.59 -34.70 32.85
CA LYS A 38 -4.05 -36.06 32.99
C LYS A 38 -4.98 -37.13 32.45
N THR A 39 -6.29 -36.88 32.43
CA THR A 39 -7.27 -37.80 31.89
C THR A 39 -7.36 -37.64 30.36
N MET A 40 -7.17 -38.74 29.63
CA MET A 40 -7.09 -38.72 28.16
C MET A 40 -8.37 -38.19 27.50
N GLU A 41 -9.55 -38.48 28.07
CA GLU A 41 -10.84 -37.98 27.57
C GLU A 41 -10.96 -36.46 27.71
N ARG A 42 -10.65 -35.91 28.88
CA ARG A 42 -10.73 -34.46 29.13
C ARG A 42 -9.65 -33.70 28.35
N ARG A 43 -8.46 -34.28 28.18
CA ARG A 43 -7.39 -33.71 27.34
C ARG A 43 -7.82 -33.60 25.88
N THR A 44 -8.45 -34.65 25.34
CA THR A 44 -8.94 -34.67 23.97
C THR A 44 -10.04 -33.64 23.75
N SER A 45 -11.01 -33.57 24.67
CA SER A 45 -12.10 -32.58 24.63
C SER A 45 -11.59 -31.14 24.72
N CYS A 46 -10.62 -30.85 25.61
CA CYS A 46 -10.01 -29.54 25.72
C CYS A 46 -9.32 -29.13 24.41
N LEU A 47 -8.47 -30.01 23.85
CA LEU A 47 -7.78 -29.75 22.58
C LEU A 47 -8.75 -29.54 21.42
N GLN A 48 -9.85 -30.30 21.36
CA GLN A 48 -10.87 -30.14 20.33
C GLN A 48 -11.53 -28.75 20.39
N SER A 49 -11.91 -28.29 21.59
CA SER A 49 -12.48 -26.95 21.77
C SER A 49 -11.48 -25.84 21.45
N ASN A 50 -10.20 -26.06 21.74
CA ASN A 50 -9.12 -25.13 21.40
C ASN A 50 -8.94 -25.00 19.88
N VAL A 51 -8.90 -26.12 19.15
CA VAL A 51 -8.81 -26.13 17.69
C VAL A 51 -10.02 -25.44 17.05
N ASP A 52 -11.24 -25.68 17.56
CA ASP A 52 -12.44 -24.99 17.07
C ASP A 52 -12.36 -23.47 17.29
N PHE A 53 -11.90 -23.02 18.46
CA PHE A 53 -11.67 -21.61 18.75
C PHE A 53 -10.61 -20.99 17.82
N LEU A 54 -9.48 -21.67 17.62
CA LEU A 54 -8.42 -21.23 16.72
C LEU A 54 -8.93 -21.15 15.28
N GLN A 55 -9.64 -22.16 14.81
CA GLN A 55 -10.20 -22.19 13.46
C GLN A 55 -11.16 -21.01 13.23
N LYS A 56 -12.07 -20.76 14.17
CA LYS A 56 -12.99 -19.61 14.12
C LYS A 56 -12.23 -18.28 14.12
N THR A 57 -11.18 -18.19 14.94
CA THR A 57 -10.34 -16.99 15.04
C THR A 57 -9.60 -16.74 13.72
N ILE A 58 -8.94 -17.75 13.15
CA ILE A 58 -8.25 -17.66 11.86
C ILE A 58 -9.22 -17.25 10.75
N THR A 59 -10.40 -17.86 10.67
CA THR A 59 -11.44 -17.47 9.70
C THR A 59 -11.85 -16.01 9.87
N LYS A 60 -12.04 -15.55 11.12
CA LYS A 60 -12.37 -14.14 11.39
C LYS A 60 -11.24 -13.19 10.98
N LEU A 61 -9.98 -13.50 11.31
CA LEU A 61 -8.84 -12.68 10.91
C LEU A 61 -8.70 -12.63 9.39
N ASN A 62 -8.89 -13.75 8.69
CA ASN A 62 -8.82 -13.79 7.23
C ASN A 62 -9.89 -12.90 6.60
N LEU A 63 -11.13 -12.94 7.11
CA LEU A 63 -12.20 -12.07 6.62
C LEU A 63 -11.91 -10.59 6.89
N ASP A 64 -11.43 -10.24 8.09
CA ASP A 64 -11.05 -8.87 8.43
C ASP A 64 -9.94 -8.35 7.52
N HIS A 65 -8.93 -9.17 7.23
CA HIS A 65 -7.85 -8.80 6.32
C HIS A 65 -8.34 -8.64 4.88
N GLN A 66 -9.20 -9.54 4.38
CA GLN A 66 -9.79 -9.40 3.05
C GLN A 66 -10.60 -8.10 2.95
N GLN A 67 -11.41 -7.78 3.96
CA GLN A 67 -12.17 -6.53 4.00
C GLN A 67 -11.26 -5.29 3.98
N LYS A 68 -10.13 -5.33 4.71
CA LYS A 68 -9.14 -4.25 4.69
C LYS A 68 -8.47 -4.10 3.33
N LEU A 69 -8.13 -5.21 2.67
CA LEU A 69 -7.58 -5.19 1.32
C LEU A 69 -8.56 -4.60 0.30
N ASP A 70 -9.84 -5.00 0.37
CA ASP A 70 -10.89 -4.48 -0.51
C ASP A 70 -11.15 -2.99 -0.27
N ALA A 71 -11.11 -2.54 0.99
CA ALA A 71 -11.22 -1.14 1.34
C ALA A 71 -10.02 -0.32 0.81
N ALA A 72 -8.80 -0.84 0.96
CA ALA A 72 -7.60 -0.21 0.41
C ALA A 72 -7.63 -0.16 -1.13
N GLY A 73 -8.10 -1.22 -1.80
CA GLY A 73 -8.30 -1.24 -3.25
C GLY A 73 -9.22 -0.12 -3.72
N ARG A 74 -10.35 0.07 -3.05
CA ARG A 74 -11.28 1.19 -3.34
C ARG A 74 -10.65 2.57 -3.13
N GLN A 75 -9.80 2.73 -2.11
CA GLN A 75 -9.05 3.98 -1.90
C GLN A 75 -8.05 4.23 -3.02
N ILE A 76 -7.36 3.19 -3.50
CA ILE A 76 -6.45 3.29 -4.64
C ILE A 76 -7.19 3.74 -5.89
N ASP A 77 -8.37 3.19 -6.18
CA ASP A 77 -9.17 3.58 -7.33
C ASP A 77 -9.61 5.05 -7.24
N ALA A 78 -10.09 5.48 -6.07
CA ALA A 78 -10.46 6.89 -5.83
C ALA A 78 -9.27 7.83 -6.02
N LEU A 79 -8.10 7.47 -5.48
CA LEU A 79 -6.86 8.24 -5.64
C LEU A 79 -6.43 8.30 -7.11
N LYS A 80 -6.55 7.21 -7.87
CA LYS A 80 -6.23 7.17 -9.30
C LYS A 80 -7.13 8.10 -10.10
N THR A 81 -8.43 8.15 -9.80
CA THR A 81 -9.36 9.09 -10.43
C THR A 81 -9.02 10.54 -10.10
N SER A 82 -8.68 10.82 -8.84
CA SER A 82 -8.24 12.17 -8.42
C SER A 82 -6.96 12.58 -9.15
N LEU A 83 -5.99 11.67 -9.27
CA LEU A 83 -4.73 11.91 -9.99
C LEU A 83 -4.98 12.19 -11.48
N ALA A 84 -5.84 11.43 -12.14
CA ALA A 84 -6.23 11.70 -13.52
C ALA A 84 -6.93 13.07 -13.68
N GLY A 85 -7.79 13.44 -12.73
CA GLY A 85 -8.42 14.76 -12.69
C GLY A 85 -7.39 15.88 -12.56
N MET A 86 -6.44 15.76 -11.62
CA MET A 86 -5.36 16.72 -11.43
C MET A 86 -4.47 16.84 -12.68
N GLN A 87 -4.10 15.71 -13.31
CA GLN A 87 -3.33 15.72 -14.56
C GLN A 87 -4.04 16.49 -15.66
N LYS A 88 -5.37 16.35 -15.78
CA LYS A 88 -6.16 17.12 -16.74
C LYS A 88 -6.13 18.62 -16.44
N THR A 89 -6.31 19.02 -15.17
CA THR A 89 -6.22 20.44 -14.79
C THR A 89 -4.86 21.05 -15.07
N LEU A 90 -3.78 20.29 -14.88
CA LEU A 90 -2.42 20.74 -15.21
C LEU A 90 -2.24 20.94 -16.71
N ALA A 91 -2.76 20.02 -17.53
CA ALA A 91 -2.73 20.16 -18.99
C ALA A 91 -3.53 21.39 -19.46
N ASP A 92 -4.72 21.60 -18.90
CA ASP A 92 -5.57 22.75 -19.22
C ASP A 92 -4.90 24.08 -18.82
N LEU A 93 -4.26 24.14 -17.65
CA LEU A 93 -3.51 25.32 -17.18
C LEU A 93 -2.27 25.60 -18.04
N GLN A 94 -1.49 24.57 -18.41
CA GLN A 94 -0.34 24.73 -19.31
C GLN A 94 -0.78 25.25 -20.68
N ALA A 95 -1.88 24.72 -21.22
CA ALA A 95 -2.43 25.18 -22.49
C ALA A 95 -2.93 26.64 -22.41
N ALA A 96 -3.60 27.02 -21.32
CA ALA A 96 -4.01 28.41 -21.09
C ALA A 96 -2.80 29.34 -20.97
N GLN A 97 -1.77 28.95 -20.22
CA GLN A 97 -0.54 29.72 -20.05
C GLN A 97 0.19 29.93 -21.38
N ALA A 98 0.28 28.90 -22.22
CA ALA A 98 0.87 29.00 -23.56
C ALA A 98 0.11 30.00 -24.44
N LYS A 99 -1.23 29.95 -24.44
CA LYS A 99 -2.07 30.92 -25.16
C LYS A 99 -1.86 32.35 -24.69
N PHE A 100 -1.84 32.58 -23.37
CA PHE A 100 -1.56 33.90 -22.80
C PHE A 100 -0.16 34.41 -23.19
N ALA A 101 0.85 33.53 -23.20
CA ALA A 101 2.20 33.88 -23.62
C ALA A 101 2.28 34.28 -25.11
N ASP A 102 1.55 33.58 -25.99
CA ASP A 102 1.47 33.91 -27.41
C ASP A 102 0.68 35.21 -27.67
N ASP A 103 -0.41 35.44 -26.95
CA ASP A 103 -1.20 36.67 -27.04
C ASP A 103 -0.42 37.90 -26.55
N LEU A 104 0.43 37.74 -25.53
CA LEU A 104 1.36 38.78 -25.06
C LEU A 104 2.40 39.16 -26.12
N LYS A 105 2.97 38.16 -26.83
CA LYS A 105 3.93 38.41 -27.92
C LYS A 105 3.28 39.17 -29.08
N LYS A 106 2.08 38.73 -29.52
CA LYS A 106 1.34 39.42 -30.60
C LYS A 106 0.94 40.86 -30.27
N LYS A 107 0.70 41.18 -28.99
CA LYS A 107 0.42 42.57 -28.57
C LYS A 107 1.67 43.45 -28.48
N GLN A 108 2.87 42.87 -28.27
CA GLN A 108 4.13 43.61 -28.31
C GLN A 108 4.55 43.96 -29.75
N ASP A 109 4.23 43.11 -30.73
CA ASP A 109 4.49 43.38 -32.15
C ASP A 109 3.49 44.37 -32.79
N ALA A 110 2.44 44.78 -32.07
CA ALA A 110 1.37 45.65 -32.57
C ALA A 110 1.31 47.05 -31.90
N ALA A 111 2.33 47.46 -31.16
CA ALA A 111 2.41 48.86 -30.69
C ALA A 111 2.85 49.77 -31.86
N PRO A 112 2.05 50.78 -32.25
CA PRO A 112 2.30 51.56 -33.45
C PRO A 112 3.50 52.49 -33.28
N ALA A 113 4.24 52.65 -34.38
CA ALA A 113 5.08 53.80 -34.63
C ALA A 113 4.29 55.07 -34.26
N LYS A 114 4.75 55.81 -33.24
CA LYS A 114 4.30 57.18 -33.03
C LYS A 114 5.19 58.08 -33.87
N ASP A 115 4.49 58.80 -34.75
CA ASP A 115 4.94 59.86 -35.63
C ASP A 115 5.89 60.86 -34.99
N GLY A 116 6.75 61.39 -35.86
CA GLY A 116 7.78 62.35 -35.53
C GLY A 116 7.26 63.74 -35.11
N LYS A 117 8.17 64.46 -34.47
CA LYS A 117 8.38 65.90 -34.63
C LYS A 117 9.82 66.23 -34.27
#